data_AF-A0A0R1J0H3-F1
#
_entry.id   AF-A0A0R1J0H3-F1
#
_cell.length_a   1.000
_cell.length_b   1.000
_cell.length_c   1.000
_cell.angle_alpha   90.00
_cell.angle_beta   90.00
_cell.angle_gamma   90.00
#
_symmetry.space_group_name_H-M   'P 1'
#
loop_
_entity.id
_entity.type
_entity.pdbx_description
1 polymer ?
#
loop_
_entity_poly.entity_id
_entity_poly.type
_entity_poly.pdbx_seq_one_letter_code
_entity_poly.pdbx_strand_id
1 'polypeptide(L)'
;MEMTNNLISQNVKRLNRKDVSITIRYIDSLGNPVADAVTLEGHYLDKLEIPWKSIPGYVLSSIRHFQQTFIPSEEGISLIYSQQIAAPVVVYHRNTRGELISNPEYLTGELNKSYNAQPLEDAAKYLVKNQKSAKGTFSNEVKEYEFVYNTASLEKVDIPDNLFVQTLSNSNVYEQPNAPYPLEKQIPYNTSWHVYEALKETYRDTYWYNLGGSTWVSSQENIKTLNIKNYTMTQKMLNTPLATNVDNISFTYQIVDSIDINRRVKVLYYSDRSVTAWETPYGNMINNRYQGGQQVFVIRLIQLDNQSIWAQIEDGYYIESKYLDL
;
A
#
# COMPACT_ATOMS: atom_id res chain seq x y z
N MET A 1 -63.02 76.97 -49.50
CA MET A 1 -62.86 77.56 -48.15
C MET A 1 -62.13 76.52 -47.33
N GLU A 2 -60.88 76.83 -46.98
CA GLU A 2 -60.03 76.02 -46.11
C GLU A 2 -60.71 75.74 -44.77
N MET A 3 -60.41 74.59 -44.15
CA MET A 3 -60.17 74.50 -42.71
C MET A 3 -59.49 73.16 -42.37
N THR A 4 -58.16 73.25 -42.33
CA THR A 4 -57.17 72.59 -41.47
C THR A 4 -57.55 71.41 -40.56
N ASN A 5 -56.70 70.38 -40.66
CA ASN A 5 -56.28 69.40 -39.65
C ASN A 5 -56.44 69.84 -38.18
N ASN A 6 -56.82 68.91 -37.31
CA ASN A 6 -56.18 68.82 -36.00
C ASN A 6 -56.05 67.35 -35.55
N LEU A 7 -54.87 66.79 -35.83
CA LEU A 7 -54.36 65.58 -35.21
C LEU A 7 -54.28 65.83 -33.70
N ILE A 8 -54.95 64.99 -32.91
CA ILE A 8 -54.69 64.90 -31.47
C ILE A 8 -53.30 64.28 -31.32
N SER A 9 -52.30 65.16 -31.32
CA SER A 9 -50.97 64.91 -30.79
C SER A 9 -51.12 64.71 -29.27
N GLN A 10 -51.24 63.45 -28.84
CA GLN A 10 -50.87 63.13 -27.47
C GLN A 10 -49.38 63.43 -27.34
N ASN A 11 -49.08 64.53 -26.64
CA ASN A 11 -47.75 64.85 -26.14
C ASN A 11 -47.29 63.73 -25.22
N VAL A 12 -46.76 62.64 -25.78
CA VAL A 12 -45.82 61.78 -25.08
C VAL A 12 -44.58 62.64 -24.94
N LYS A 13 -44.46 63.29 -23.78
CA LYS A 13 -43.23 63.96 -23.36
C LYS A 13 -42.15 62.88 -23.43
N ARG A 14 -41.35 62.87 -24.51
CA ARG A 14 -40.13 62.06 -24.61
C ARG A 14 -39.24 62.55 -23.48
N LEU A 15 -39.33 61.90 -22.32
CA LEU A 15 -38.37 62.03 -21.25
C LEU A 15 -37.03 61.68 -21.87
N ASN A 16 -36.17 62.68 -22.08
CA ASN A 16 -34.78 62.44 -22.42
C ASN A 16 -34.25 61.45 -21.38
N ARG A 17 -33.82 60.27 -21.85
CA ARG A 17 -33.18 59.25 -21.01
C ARG A 17 -31.95 59.88 -20.41
N LYS A 18 -32.06 60.36 -19.18
CA LYS A 18 -30.89 60.77 -18.40
C LYS A 18 -30.21 59.48 -17.93
N ASP A 19 -28.89 59.52 -17.92
CA ASP A 19 -28.11 58.48 -17.26
C ASP A 19 -28.41 58.56 -15.76
N VAL A 20 -28.69 57.41 -15.17
CA VAL A 20 -28.97 57.22 -13.75
C VAL A 20 -27.75 56.53 -13.15
N SER A 21 -27.26 57.08 -12.04
CA SER A 21 -26.15 56.52 -11.27
C SER A 21 -26.70 55.86 -10.00
N ILE A 22 -26.29 54.62 -9.73
CA ILE A 22 -26.68 53.85 -8.54
C ILE A 22 -25.44 53.34 -7.84
N THR A 23 -25.27 53.71 -6.57
CA THR A 23 -24.19 53.20 -5.72
C THR A 23 -24.62 51.92 -5.01
N ILE A 24 -23.84 50.86 -5.19
CA ILE A 24 -23.95 49.58 -4.49
C ILE A 24 -22.95 49.57 -3.34
N ARG A 25 -23.42 49.48 -2.10
CA ARG A 25 -22.58 49.40 -0.89
C ARG A 25 -22.58 47.98 -0.32
N TYR A 26 -21.42 47.51 0.12
CA TYR A 26 -21.25 46.22 0.81
C TYR A 26 -20.92 46.54 2.27
N ILE A 27 -21.86 46.32 3.18
CA ILE A 27 -21.76 46.76 4.58
C ILE A 27 -22.09 45.64 5.55
N ASP A 28 -21.67 45.76 6.81
CA ASP A 28 -22.14 44.91 7.90
C ASP A 28 -23.50 45.39 8.46
N SER A 29 -24.01 44.71 9.50
CA SER A 29 -25.28 45.07 10.16
C SER A 29 -25.25 46.41 10.91
N LEU A 30 -24.05 46.94 11.20
CA LEU A 30 -23.81 48.22 11.85
C LEU A 30 -23.62 49.36 10.83
N GLY A 31 -23.52 49.04 9.54
CA GLY A 31 -23.30 49.99 8.46
C GLY A 31 -21.83 50.23 8.09
N ASN A 32 -20.89 49.48 8.68
CA ASN A 32 -19.48 49.62 8.32
C ASN A 32 -19.21 48.93 6.98
N PRO A 33 -18.37 49.52 6.10
CA PRO A 33 -18.02 48.90 4.82
C PRO A 33 -17.18 47.63 5.02
N VAL A 34 -17.58 46.55 4.35
CA VAL A 34 -16.85 45.26 4.32
C VAL A 34 -16.17 45.00 2.97
N ALA A 35 -16.48 45.79 1.95
CA ALA A 35 -15.78 45.85 0.66
C ALA A 35 -16.05 47.19 -0.03
N ASP A 36 -15.22 47.53 -1.02
CA ASP A 36 -15.38 48.76 -1.80
C ASP A 36 -16.75 48.83 -2.48
N ALA A 37 -17.41 49.98 -2.31
CA ALA A 37 -18.65 50.31 -3.01
C ALA A 37 -18.42 50.43 -4.52
N VAL A 38 -19.46 50.14 -5.31
CA VAL A 38 -19.40 50.22 -6.77
C VAL A 38 -20.53 51.13 -7.25
N THR A 39 -20.20 52.08 -8.11
CA THR A 39 -21.21 52.93 -8.76
C THR A 39 -21.47 52.39 -10.16
N LEU A 40 -22.74 52.15 -10.46
CA LEU A 40 -23.21 51.69 -11.77
C LEU A 40 -23.92 52.86 -12.47
N GLU A 41 -23.67 53.02 -13.75
CA GLU A 41 -24.34 54.02 -14.59
C GLU A 41 -25.10 53.31 -15.72
N GLY A 42 -26.29 53.81 -16.05
CA GLY A 42 -27.11 53.26 -17.12
C GLY A 42 -28.30 54.15 -17.42
N HIS A 43 -28.98 53.92 -18.55
CA HIS A 43 -30.11 54.76 -18.92
C HIS A 43 -31.32 54.45 -18.04
N TYR A 44 -32.16 55.46 -17.82
CA TYR A 44 -33.41 55.30 -17.09
C TYR A 44 -34.24 54.10 -17.58
N LEU A 45 -34.65 53.25 -16.64
CA LEU A 45 -35.39 51.99 -16.82
C LEU A 45 -34.62 50.83 -17.47
N ASP A 46 -33.35 51.00 -17.83
CA ASP A 46 -32.53 49.87 -18.24
C ASP A 46 -32.35 48.88 -17.10
N LYS A 47 -32.10 47.61 -17.44
CA LYS A 47 -31.84 46.55 -16.46
C LYS A 47 -30.58 46.88 -15.66
N LEU A 48 -30.68 46.79 -14.33
CA LEU A 48 -29.56 46.96 -13.41
C LEU A 48 -28.97 45.58 -13.07
N GLU A 49 -27.69 45.38 -13.34
CA GLU A 49 -26.97 44.16 -12.95
C GLU A 49 -26.18 44.40 -11.67
N ILE A 50 -26.63 43.79 -10.57
CA ILE A 50 -25.98 43.95 -9.27
C ILE A 50 -24.68 43.12 -9.23
N PRO A 51 -23.53 43.74 -8.94
CA PRO A 51 -22.27 43.04 -8.73
C PRO A 51 -22.26 42.29 -7.40
N TRP A 52 -22.73 41.03 -7.39
CA TRP A 52 -22.66 40.19 -6.20
C TRP A 52 -21.20 39.88 -5.83
N LYS A 53 -20.82 40.07 -4.56
CA LYS A 53 -19.48 39.77 -4.05
C LYS A 53 -19.49 38.62 -3.04
N SER A 54 -18.55 37.69 -3.23
CA SER A 54 -18.15 36.74 -2.21
C SER A 54 -17.04 37.39 -1.38
N ILE A 55 -17.30 37.66 -0.10
CA ILE A 55 -16.38 38.40 0.77
C ILE A 55 -15.80 37.43 1.82
N PRO A 56 -14.46 37.36 2.00
CA PRO A 56 -13.84 36.50 3.01
C PRO A 56 -14.38 36.78 4.41
N GLY A 57 -14.85 35.73 5.10
CA GLY A 57 -15.40 35.80 6.46
C GLY A 57 -16.87 36.19 6.54
N TYR A 58 -17.53 36.49 5.42
CA TYR A 58 -18.90 37.01 5.42
C TYR A 58 -19.85 36.25 4.49
N VAL A 59 -21.13 36.22 4.86
CA VAL A 59 -22.24 35.77 4.00
C VAL A 59 -23.22 36.91 3.77
N LEU A 60 -23.82 36.98 2.58
CA LEU A 60 -24.89 37.95 2.29
C LEU A 60 -26.11 37.58 3.14
N SER A 61 -26.53 38.49 4.02
CA SER A 61 -27.63 38.27 4.96
C SER A 61 -28.94 38.90 4.47
N SER A 62 -28.88 40.11 3.91
CA SER A 62 -30.07 40.87 3.49
C SER A 62 -29.69 42.00 2.53
N ILE A 63 -30.70 42.63 1.93
CA ILE A 63 -30.54 43.74 0.99
C ILE A 63 -31.48 44.87 1.40
N ARG A 64 -31.00 46.12 1.40
CA ARG A 64 -31.82 47.33 1.54
C ARG A 64 -31.88 48.10 0.22
N HIS A 65 -33.04 48.71 -0.04
CA HIS A 65 -33.33 49.53 -1.22
C HIS A 65 -33.12 48.78 -2.55
N PHE A 66 -33.46 47.48 -2.57
CA PHE A 66 -33.32 46.64 -3.76
C PHE A 66 -34.12 47.17 -4.94
N GLN A 67 -33.48 47.24 -6.11
CA GLN A 67 -34.11 47.56 -7.39
C GLN A 67 -33.41 46.78 -8.51
N GLN A 68 -34.15 46.49 -9.59
CA GLN A 68 -33.66 45.70 -10.73
C GLN A 68 -33.47 46.54 -12.00
N THR A 69 -33.75 47.84 -11.93
CA THR A 69 -33.66 48.79 -13.04
C THR A 69 -33.05 50.10 -12.58
N PHE A 70 -32.51 50.86 -13.52
CA PHE A 70 -31.97 52.20 -13.30
C PHE A 70 -33.09 53.22 -13.03
N ILE A 71 -33.54 53.26 -11.76
CA ILE A 71 -34.45 54.27 -11.21
C ILE A 71 -33.66 55.13 -10.21
N PRO A 72 -33.75 56.48 -10.25
CA PRO A 72 -33.01 57.34 -9.34
C PRO A 72 -33.21 56.96 -7.87
N SER A 73 -32.10 56.82 -7.13
CA SER A 73 -32.08 56.49 -5.70
C SER A 73 -30.92 57.23 -5.03
N GLU A 74 -31.21 58.10 -4.06
CA GLU A 74 -30.17 58.80 -3.29
C GLU A 74 -29.45 57.84 -2.32
N GLU A 75 -30.19 56.86 -1.80
CA GLU A 75 -29.66 55.85 -0.88
C GLU A 75 -28.93 54.70 -1.58
N GLY A 76 -29.04 54.57 -2.90
CA GLY A 76 -28.43 53.46 -3.65
C GLY A 76 -28.98 52.09 -3.22
N ILE A 77 -28.19 51.02 -3.35
CA ILE A 77 -28.50 49.67 -2.84
C ILE A 77 -27.45 49.30 -1.78
N SER A 78 -27.89 48.73 -0.66
CA SER A 78 -26.98 48.18 0.35
C SER A 78 -27.12 46.66 0.44
N LEU A 79 -26.04 45.95 0.14
CA LEU A 79 -25.89 44.52 0.38
C LEU A 79 -25.30 44.33 1.78
N ILE A 80 -26.05 43.72 2.68
CA ILE A 80 -25.69 43.59 4.10
C ILE A 80 -25.12 42.21 4.36
N TYR A 81 -23.91 42.17 4.91
CA TYR A 81 -23.14 40.97 5.16
C TYR A 81 -23.03 40.68 6.65
N SER A 82 -23.10 39.39 7.02
CA SER A 82 -22.90 38.92 8.39
C SER A 82 -21.63 38.08 8.47
N GLN A 83 -20.81 38.30 9.49
CA GLN A 83 -19.62 37.51 9.72
C GLN A 83 -19.99 36.08 10.12
N GLN A 84 -19.29 35.10 9.54
CA GLN A 84 -19.51 33.68 9.83
C GLN A 84 -18.20 32.91 9.79
N ILE A 85 -18.03 32.00 10.75
CA ILE A 85 -16.86 31.12 10.83
C ILE A 85 -17.04 29.98 9.84
N ALA A 86 -15.96 29.59 9.17
CA ALA A 86 -15.95 28.41 8.32
C ALA A 86 -15.79 27.12 9.13
N ALA A 87 -16.35 26.04 8.61
CA ALA A 87 -16.01 24.70 9.05
C ALA A 87 -14.58 24.33 8.58
N PRO A 88 -13.85 23.51 9.36
CA PRO A 88 -12.53 23.05 8.96
C PRO A 88 -12.61 22.12 7.75
N VAL A 89 -11.49 22.03 7.03
CA VAL A 89 -11.26 20.98 6.03
C VAL A 89 -10.36 19.94 6.67
N VAL A 90 -10.80 18.69 6.69
CA VAL A 90 -10.03 17.56 7.24
C VAL A 90 -9.32 16.86 6.10
N VAL A 91 -8.02 16.62 6.27
CA VAL A 91 -7.18 15.93 5.30
C VAL A 91 -6.64 14.66 5.93
N TYR A 92 -6.96 13.53 5.31
CA TYR A 92 -6.49 12.21 5.70
C TYR A 92 -5.37 11.74 4.79
N HIS A 93 -4.35 11.14 5.41
CA HIS A 93 -3.26 10.47 4.70
C HIS A 93 -3.32 9.00 5.04
N ARG A 94 -3.66 8.17 4.05
CA ARG A 94 -3.84 6.73 4.25
C ARG A 94 -2.96 5.90 3.34
N ASN A 95 -2.60 4.70 3.77
CA ASN A 95 -2.01 3.74 2.86
C ASN A 95 -3.09 3.04 2.00
N THR A 96 -2.65 2.18 1.07
CA THR A 96 -3.52 1.36 0.21
C THR A 96 -4.42 0.37 0.96
N ARG A 97 -4.19 0.15 2.27
CA ARG A 97 -5.03 -0.67 3.15
C ARG A 97 -6.07 0.15 3.94
N GLY A 98 -6.09 1.47 3.75
CA GLY A 98 -7.00 2.37 4.46
C GLY A 98 -6.54 2.77 5.87
N GLU A 99 -5.31 2.45 6.26
CA GLU A 99 -4.75 2.82 7.57
C GLU A 99 -4.15 4.22 7.51
N LEU A 100 -4.31 5.01 8.57
CA LEU A 100 -3.67 6.32 8.68
C LEU A 100 -2.15 6.18 8.78
N ILE A 101 -1.43 6.97 8.01
CA ILE A 101 0.05 7.03 8.04
C ILE A 101 0.57 8.29 8.75
N SER A 102 -0.32 9.24 9.04
CA SER A 102 -0.09 10.41 9.88
C SER A 102 -1.38 10.78 10.61
N ASN A 103 -1.28 11.69 11.59
CA ASN A 103 -2.47 12.28 12.21
C ASN A 103 -3.28 13.07 11.16
N PRO A 104 -4.63 13.07 11.24
CA PRO A 104 -5.45 13.91 10.37
C PRO A 104 -5.03 15.39 10.47
N GLU A 105 -4.90 16.05 9.32
CA GLU A 105 -4.61 17.47 9.23
C GLU A 105 -5.92 18.27 9.18
N TYR A 106 -5.97 19.41 9.88
CA TYR A 106 -7.11 20.31 9.90
C TYR A 106 -6.71 21.66 9.29
N LEU A 107 -7.19 21.94 8.08
CA LEU A 107 -7.06 23.28 7.51
C LEU A 107 -8.19 24.15 8.04
N THR A 108 -7.83 25.33 8.52
CA THR A 108 -8.77 26.34 9.03
C THR A 108 -8.57 27.66 8.30
N GLY A 109 -9.63 28.44 8.19
CA GLY A 109 -9.58 29.73 7.51
C GLY A 109 -10.93 30.44 7.54
N GLU A 110 -10.96 31.63 6.94
CA GLU A 110 -12.17 32.45 6.85
C GLU A 110 -13.13 31.85 5.81
N LEU A 111 -14.44 31.99 6.05
CA LEU A 111 -15.47 31.60 5.08
C LEU A 111 -15.15 32.24 3.71
N ASN A 112 -15.37 31.50 2.62
CA ASN A 112 -15.09 31.93 1.24
C ASN A 112 -13.61 32.13 0.89
N LYS A 113 -12.66 32.01 1.83
CA LYS A 113 -11.23 32.05 1.52
C LYS A 113 -10.80 30.74 0.87
N SER A 114 -9.86 30.81 -0.07
CA SER A 114 -9.30 29.63 -0.72
C SER A 114 -8.37 28.86 0.21
N TYR A 115 -8.31 27.54 0.03
CA TYR A 115 -7.31 26.66 0.63
C TYR A 115 -6.70 25.75 -0.43
N ASN A 116 -5.57 25.14 -0.07
CA ASN A 116 -4.84 24.21 -0.90
C ASN A 116 -4.23 23.11 -0.03
N ALA A 117 -4.89 21.96 0.05
CA ALA A 117 -4.38 20.78 0.74
C ALA A 117 -3.31 20.10 -0.14
N GLN A 118 -2.21 19.68 0.48
CA GLN A 118 -1.08 19.04 -0.17
C GLN A 118 -0.88 17.62 0.39
N PRO A 119 -0.31 16.69 -0.39
CA PRO A 119 0.18 15.46 0.18
C PRO A 119 1.35 15.75 1.14
N LEU A 120 1.56 14.86 2.11
CA LEU A 120 2.79 14.80 2.93
C LEU A 120 4.03 14.88 2.04
N GLU A 121 4.91 15.84 2.33
CA GLU A 121 6.09 16.15 1.51
C GLU A 121 7.10 14.98 1.49
N ASP A 122 7.36 14.38 2.64
CA ASP A 122 8.23 13.23 2.83
C ASP A 122 7.69 11.94 2.18
N ALA A 123 6.37 11.85 2.02
CA ALA A 123 5.69 10.71 1.42
C ALA A 123 5.26 10.92 -0.04
N ALA A 124 5.50 12.09 -0.63
CA ALA A 124 4.93 12.48 -1.92
C ALA A 124 5.29 11.52 -3.07
N LYS A 125 6.50 10.92 -3.03
CA LYS A 125 6.95 9.90 -4.00
C LYS A 125 6.16 8.60 -3.98
N TYR A 126 5.39 8.35 -2.92
CA TYR A 126 4.58 7.14 -2.74
C TYR A 126 3.11 7.35 -3.07
N LEU A 127 2.71 8.54 -3.52
CA LEU A 127 1.32 8.85 -3.79
C LEU A 127 0.76 7.96 -4.94
N VAL A 128 -0.33 7.24 -4.70
CA VAL A 128 -0.94 6.30 -5.66
C VAL A 128 -1.69 7.04 -6.77
N LYS A 129 -2.29 8.19 -6.43
CA LYS A 129 -3.17 8.95 -7.31
C LYS A 129 -2.53 10.30 -7.61
N ASN A 130 -2.48 10.71 -8.87
CA ASN A 130 -1.93 12.00 -9.30
C ASN A 130 -2.73 13.25 -8.83
N GLN A 131 -3.53 13.15 -7.76
CA GLN A 131 -4.07 14.32 -7.06
C GLN A 131 -2.93 15.00 -6.31
N LYS A 132 -2.16 15.82 -7.03
CA LYS A 132 -1.04 16.61 -6.49
C LYS A 132 -1.49 17.64 -5.45
N SER A 133 -2.79 17.98 -5.42
CA SER A 133 -3.37 18.89 -4.45
C SER A 133 -4.90 18.81 -4.47
N ALA A 134 -5.53 19.20 -3.36
CA ALA A 134 -6.95 19.44 -3.30
C ALA A 134 -7.19 20.93 -2.97
N LYS A 135 -7.76 21.65 -3.94
CA LYS A 135 -8.07 23.08 -3.83
C LYS A 135 -9.56 23.28 -3.64
N GLY A 136 -9.91 24.32 -2.89
CA GLY A 136 -11.30 24.71 -2.70
C GLY A 136 -11.41 26.02 -1.94
N THR A 137 -12.62 26.35 -1.53
CA THR A 137 -12.92 27.46 -0.64
C THR A 137 -13.58 26.95 0.64
N PHE A 138 -13.21 27.57 1.75
CA PHE A 138 -13.82 27.30 3.04
C PHE A 138 -15.31 27.61 3.01
N SER A 139 -16.10 26.67 3.51
CA SER A 139 -17.56 26.70 3.59
C SER A 139 -18.02 26.61 5.04
N ASN A 140 -19.32 26.73 5.25
CA ASN A 140 -19.98 26.41 6.53
C ASN A 140 -20.12 24.89 6.77
N GLU A 141 -19.80 24.06 5.78
CA GLU A 141 -19.81 22.60 5.87
C GLU A 141 -18.39 22.03 5.95
N VAL A 142 -18.22 21.00 6.78
CA VAL A 142 -16.97 20.23 6.86
C VAL A 142 -16.71 19.54 5.52
N LYS A 143 -15.47 19.63 5.04
CA LYS A 143 -15.02 18.92 3.85
C LYS A 143 -13.90 17.96 4.21
N GLU A 144 -13.87 16.83 3.55
CA GLU A 144 -12.86 15.80 3.74
C GLU A 144 -12.10 15.55 2.44
N TYR A 145 -10.78 15.46 2.53
CA TYR A 145 -9.91 15.03 1.44
C TYR A 145 -9.04 13.87 1.90
N GLU A 146 -8.69 13.01 0.96
CA GLU A 146 -7.83 11.87 1.21
C GLU A 146 -6.70 11.81 0.18
N PHE A 147 -5.47 11.67 0.68
CA PHE A 147 -4.29 11.29 -0.10
C PHE A 147 -3.93 9.85 0.22
N VAL A 148 -3.83 9.01 -0.81
CA VAL A 148 -3.55 7.57 -0.66
C VAL A 148 -2.13 7.26 -1.13
N TYR A 149 -1.37 6.55 -0.28
CA TYR A 149 0.05 6.26 -0.47
C TYR A 149 0.30 4.75 -0.59
N ASN A 150 1.16 4.35 -1.53
CA ASN A 150 1.66 2.99 -1.63
C ASN A 150 2.83 2.81 -0.65
N THR A 151 2.50 2.50 0.59
CA THR A 151 3.52 2.24 1.63
C THR A 151 4.07 0.82 1.60
N ALA A 152 3.53 -0.05 0.74
CA ALA A 152 3.91 -1.46 0.64
C ALA A 152 4.88 -1.73 -0.54
N SER A 153 5.31 -0.69 -1.26
CA SER A 153 6.31 -0.80 -2.32
C SER A 153 7.61 -1.38 -1.77
N LEU A 154 8.17 -2.34 -2.52
CA LEU A 154 9.40 -3.04 -2.20
C LEU A 154 10.41 -2.84 -3.33
N GLU A 155 11.64 -2.51 -2.97
CA GLU A 155 12.77 -2.42 -3.89
C GLU A 155 13.75 -3.56 -3.60
N LYS A 156 14.33 -4.13 -4.66
CA LYS A 156 15.35 -5.17 -4.50
C LYS A 156 16.65 -4.58 -3.98
N VAL A 157 17.27 -5.27 -3.03
CA VAL A 157 18.56 -4.89 -2.45
C VAL A 157 19.62 -5.87 -2.92
N ASP A 158 20.69 -5.35 -3.50
CA ASP A 158 21.87 -6.16 -3.82
C ASP A 158 22.58 -6.57 -2.53
N ILE A 159 22.75 -7.87 -2.35
CA ILE A 159 23.36 -8.46 -1.15
C ILE A 159 24.60 -9.26 -1.51
N PRO A 160 25.62 -9.32 -0.62
CA PRO A 160 26.74 -10.21 -0.83
C PRO A 160 26.33 -11.67 -0.57
N ASP A 161 26.92 -12.60 -1.32
CA ASP A 161 26.63 -14.04 -1.21
C ASP A 161 26.86 -14.62 0.19
N ASN A 162 27.63 -13.94 1.05
CA ASN A 162 27.96 -14.37 2.40
C ASN A 162 27.20 -13.60 3.49
N LEU A 163 26.06 -13.00 3.14
CA LEU A 163 25.16 -12.36 4.08
C LEU A 163 24.34 -13.39 4.86
N PHE A 164 24.31 -13.22 6.19
CA PHE A 164 23.51 -14.02 7.10
C PHE A 164 22.69 -13.13 8.04
N VAL A 165 21.59 -13.66 8.53
CA VAL A 165 20.80 -13.12 9.65
C VAL A 165 20.97 -14.02 10.86
N GLN A 166 21.41 -13.47 11.99
CA GLN A 166 21.40 -14.13 13.29
C GLN A 166 20.23 -13.62 14.13
N THR A 167 19.44 -14.53 14.69
CA THR A 167 18.33 -14.20 15.58
C THR A 167 18.82 -13.93 17.00
N LEU A 168 18.31 -12.87 17.62
CA LEU A 168 18.60 -12.49 19.01
C LEU A 168 17.43 -12.77 19.95
N SER A 169 16.30 -13.25 19.43
CA SER A 169 15.20 -13.91 20.13
C SER A 169 14.58 -14.98 19.21
N ASN A 170 13.55 -15.71 19.66
CA ASN A 170 12.66 -16.35 18.68
C ASN A 170 12.05 -15.22 17.84
N SER A 171 12.11 -15.34 16.51
CA SER A 171 11.70 -14.27 15.59
C SER A 171 10.59 -14.76 14.67
N ASN A 172 9.62 -13.88 14.41
CA ASN A 172 8.56 -14.19 13.46
C ASN A 172 9.12 -14.22 12.03
N VAL A 173 8.56 -15.10 11.23
CA VAL A 173 8.81 -15.19 9.79
C VAL A 173 7.50 -15.17 9.04
N TYR A 174 7.55 -14.78 7.77
CA TYR A 174 6.39 -14.47 6.95
C TYR A 174 6.51 -15.17 5.60
N GLU A 175 5.39 -15.55 5.00
CA GLU A 175 5.37 -16.20 3.68
C GLU A 175 5.91 -15.30 2.57
N GLN A 176 5.72 -13.99 2.74
CA GLN A 176 6.18 -12.92 1.86
C GLN A 176 6.34 -11.62 2.67
N PRO A 177 7.12 -10.63 2.18
CA PRO A 177 7.17 -9.31 2.80
C PRO A 177 5.78 -8.66 2.91
N ASN A 178 5.57 -7.87 3.95
CA ASN A 178 4.31 -7.17 4.22
C ASN A 178 3.08 -8.09 4.43
N ALA A 179 3.26 -9.40 4.56
CA ALA A 179 2.17 -10.29 4.93
C ALA A 179 1.55 -9.84 6.28
N PRO A 180 0.21 -9.82 6.40
CA PRO A 180 -0.46 -9.26 7.58
C PRO A 180 -0.23 -10.10 8.85
N TYR A 181 0.10 -11.38 8.71
CA TYR A 181 0.32 -12.31 9.81
C TYR A 181 1.60 -13.12 9.59
N PRO A 182 2.33 -13.45 10.66
CA PRO A 182 3.47 -14.35 10.57
C PRO A 182 3.03 -15.81 10.37
N LEU A 183 3.96 -16.64 9.94
CA LEU A 183 3.83 -18.09 9.96
C LEU A 183 3.74 -18.60 11.40
N GLU A 184 3.05 -19.72 11.60
CA GLU A 184 2.83 -20.33 12.92
C GLU A 184 4.16 -20.67 13.62
N LYS A 185 5.14 -21.17 12.88
CA LYS A 185 6.46 -21.52 13.40
C LYS A 185 7.42 -20.34 13.26
N GLN A 186 7.97 -19.92 14.40
CA GLN A 186 9.07 -18.96 14.48
C GLN A 186 10.41 -19.63 14.17
N ILE A 187 11.39 -18.82 13.76
CA ILE A 187 12.79 -19.25 13.74
C ILE A 187 13.39 -19.10 15.15
N PRO A 188 14.14 -20.10 15.68
CA PRO A 188 14.61 -20.09 17.07
C PRO A 188 15.66 -19.02 17.35
N TYR A 189 15.75 -18.60 18.61
CA TYR A 189 16.83 -17.78 19.16
C TYR A 189 18.23 -18.35 18.85
N ASN A 190 19.18 -17.46 18.59
CA ASN A 190 20.59 -17.76 18.39
C ASN A 190 20.86 -18.73 17.23
N THR A 191 20.08 -18.62 16.16
CA THR A 191 20.30 -19.34 14.91
C THR A 191 20.75 -18.36 13.82
N SER A 192 21.60 -18.84 12.91
CA SER A 192 22.13 -18.04 11.79
C SER A 192 21.65 -18.62 10.47
N TRP A 193 21.07 -17.77 9.63
CA TRP A 193 20.41 -18.14 8.38
C TRP A 193 21.05 -17.42 7.21
N HIS A 194 21.32 -18.14 6.13
CA HIS A 194 21.81 -17.54 4.89
C HIS A 194 20.72 -16.69 4.25
N VAL A 195 21.09 -15.52 3.73
CA VAL A 195 20.16 -14.63 3.04
C VAL A 195 20.26 -14.87 1.53
N TYR A 196 19.15 -15.30 0.92
CA TYR A 196 19.07 -15.56 -0.52
C TYR A 196 18.61 -14.35 -1.32
N GLU A 197 17.81 -13.49 -0.70
CA GLU A 197 17.29 -12.26 -1.30
C GLU A 197 17.02 -11.25 -0.19
N ALA A 198 17.18 -9.96 -0.50
CA ALA A 198 16.73 -8.89 0.39
C ALA A 198 15.90 -7.88 -0.39
N LEU A 199 14.82 -7.42 0.24
CA LEU A 199 13.93 -6.38 -0.25
C LEU A 199 13.88 -5.26 0.77
N LYS A 200 13.78 -4.01 0.32
CA LYS A 200 13.63 -2.83 1.17
C LYS A 200 12.24 -2.25 0.96
N GLU A 201 11.50 -2.05 2.04
CA GLU A 201 10.30 -1.22 2.00
C GLU A 201 10.70 0.20 1.59
N THR A 202 10.04 0.75 0.59
CA THR A 202 10.42 2.09 0.15
C THR A 202 9.95 3.13 1.15
N TYR A 203 8.76 2.96 1.73
CA TYR A 203 8.16 3.93 2.65
C TYR A 203 8.77 3.91 4.05
N ARG A 204 9.04 2.72 4.60
CA ARG A 204 9.68 2.54 5.91
C ARG A 204 11.09 2.05 5.67
N ASP A 205 12.09 2.47 6.43
CA ASP A 205 13.47 1.96 6.30
C ASP A 205 13.61 0.52 6.86
N THR A 206 12.72 -0.37 6.43
CA THR A 206 12.60 -1.76 6.84
C THR A 206 13.10 -2.65 5.73
N TYR A 207 13.94 -3.62 6.09
CA TYR A 207 14.43 -4.64 5.19
C TYR A 207 13.72 -5.95 5.46
N TRP A 208 13.54 -6.72 4.41
CA TRP A 208 13.02 -8.08 4.43
C TRP A 208 14.08 -9.00 3.87
N TYR A 209 14.44 -10.04 4.61
CA TYR A 209 15.47 -11.01 4.23
C TYR A 209 14.82 -12.37 3.97
N ASN A 210 15.00 -12.93 2.77
CA ASN A 210 14.59 -14.29 2.44
C ASN A 210 15.62 -15.28 2.98
N LEU A 211 15.16 -16.19 3.85
CA LEU A 211 15.96 -17.23 4.48
C LEU A 211 15.80 -18.59 3.77
N GLY A 212 15.10 -18.62 2.64
CA GLY A 212 14.82 -19.79 1.82
C GLY A 212 13.32 -20.01 1.60
N GLY A 213 12.93 -20.35 0.37
CA GLY A 213 11.53 -20.62 0.01
C GLY A 213 10.60 -19.46 0.39
N SER A 214 9.50 -19.78 1.08
CA SER A 214 8.52 -18.83 1.62
C SER A 214 8.84 -18.38 3.05
N THR A 215 10.12 -18.19 3.39
CA THR A 215 10.53 -17.77 4.74
C THR A 215 11.20 -16.42 4.68
N TRP A 216 10.49 -15.37 5.06
CA TRP A 216 10.99 -14.00 5.11
C TRP A 216 11.02 -13.48 6.55
N VAL A 217 12.10 -12.80 6.94
CA VAL A 217 12.21 -12.13 8.24
C VAL A 217 12.37 -10.63 8.04
N SER A 218 11.65 -9.83 8.84
CA SER A 218 11.76 -8.38 8.84
C SER A 218 12.94 -7.91 9.69
N SER A 219 13.60 -6.81 9.29
CA SER A 219 14.60 -6.12 10.10
C SER A 219 14.04 -5.47 11.36
N GLN A 220 12.71 -5.43 11.52
CA GLN A 220 12.05 -5.00 12.76
C GLN A 220 12.02 -6.09 13.83
N GLU A 221 12.23 -7.36 13.44
CA GLU A 221 12.43 -8.44 14.40
C GLU A 221 13.78 -8.26 15.11
N ASN A 222 13.95 -8.88 16.28
CA ASN A 222 15.21 -8.79 17.03
C ASN A 222 16.29 -9.68 16.38
N ILE A 223 16.90 -9.17 15.33
CA ILE A 223 17.90 -9.85 14.50
C ILE A 223 19.15 -8.99 14.28
N LYS A 224 20.24 -9.63 13.85
CA LYS A 224 21.48 -8.97 13.43
C LYS A 224 21.96 -9.53 12.10
N THR A 225 22.37 -8.67 11.17
CA THR A 225 23.03 -9.09 9.95
C THR A 225 24.53 -9.32 10.17
N LEU A 226 25.07 -10.35 9.53
CA LEU A 226 26.47 -10.76 9.63
C LEU A 226 27.01 -11.10 8.26
N ASN A 227 28.25 -10.67 7.96
CA ASN A 227 28.98 -11.10 6.78
C ASN A 227 30.02 -12.15 7.20
N ILE A 228 29.82 -13.41 6.82
CA ILE A 228 30.71 -14.50 7.22
C ILE A 228 31.84 -14.63 6.19
N LYS A 229 33.05 -14.17 6.55
CA LYS A 229 34.25 -14.31 5.72
C LYS A 229 34.64 -15.79 5.69
N ASN A 230 34.72 -16.38 4.48
CA ASN A 230 34.97 -17.80 4.16
C ASN A 230 33.76 -18.68 3.80
N TYR A 231 32.56 -18.11 3.59
CA TYR A 231 31.43 -18.86 3.03
C TYR A 231 31.79 -19.47 1.67
N THR A 232 31.89 -20.80 1.59
CA THR A 232 32.12 -21.56 0.35
C THR A 232 31.00 -22.58 0.16
N MET A 233 30.64 -22.88 -1.09
CA MET A 233 29.67 -23.94 -1.40
C MET A 233 30.09 -25.30 -0.80
N THR A 234 31.40 -25.50 -0.56
CA THR A 234 31.93 -26.67 0.16
C THR A 234 31.58 -26.65 1.65
N GLN A 235 31.64 -25.49 2.32
CA GLN A 235 31.11 -25.32 3.68
C GLN A 235 29.58 -25.44 3.75
N LYS A 236 28.85 -25.15 2.66
CA LYS A 236 27.41 -25.42 2.52
C LYS A 236 27.06 -26.92 2.69
N MET A 237 28.00 -27.81 2.37
CA MET A 237 27.87 -29.26 2.59
C MET A 237 28.46 -29.73 3.93
N LEU A 238 29.26 -28.90 4.62
CA LEU A 238 30.00 -29.22 5.85
C LEU A 238 29.42 -28.58 7.14
N ASN A 239 28.65 -27.49 7.02
CA ASN A 239 28.07 -26.74 8.13
C ASN A 239 26.53 -26.76 8.17
N THR A 240 25.87 -27.61 7.39
CA THR A 240 24.46 -27.92 7.65
C THR A 240 24.37 -28.76 8.93
N PRO A 241 23.23 -28.78 9.65
CA PRO A 241 23.02 -29.74 10.74
C PRO A 241 23.18 -31.21 10.32
N LEU A 242 23.23 -31.49 9.01
CA LEU A 242 23.50 -32.79 8.39
C LEU A 242 25.00 -33.09 8.21
N ALA A 243 25.86 -32.13 8.53
CA ALA A 243 27.27 -32.15 8.13
C ALA A 243 28.26 -31.95 9.28
N THR A 244 27.77 -31.63 10.47
CA THR A 244 28.39 -32.21 11.66
C THR A 244 28.43 -33.72 11.44
N ASN A 245 29.60 -34.34 11.63
CA ASN A 245 29.66 -35.77 11.93
C ASN A 245 28.82 -35.96 13.20
N VAL A 246 27.52 -36.15 13.01
CA VAL A 246 26.69 -36.66 14.07
C VAL A 246 26.94 -38.15 13.98
N ASP A 247 27.99 -38.57 14.67
CA ASP A 247 28.31 -39.98 14.87
C ASP A 247 27.14 -40.72 15.56
N ASN A 248 26.04 -40.02 15.91
CA ASN A 248 24.85 -40.51 16.58
C ASN A 248 23.52 -39.83 16.12
N ILE A 249 23.28 -39.56 14.83
CA ILE A 249 21.86 -39.53 14.38
C ILE A 249 21.44 -40.98 14.23
N SER A 250 20.94 -41.55 15.31
CA SER A 250 20.14 -42.76 15.21
C SER A 250 18.74 -42.35 14.79
N PHE A 251 18.41 -42.55 13.51
CA PHE A 251 17.01 -42.64 13.10
C PHE A 251 16.47 -43.94 13.68
N THR A 252 16.00 -43.90 14.93
CA THR A 252 15.30 -45.05 15.50
C THR A 252 13.99 -45.19 14.75
N TYR A 253 13.92 -46.15 13.84
CA TYR A 253 12.69 -46.57 13.17
C TYR A 253 12.19 -47.87 13.80
N GLN A 254 10.88 -48.08 13.77
CA GLN A 254 10.29 -49.40 13.99
C GLN A 254 9.84 -49.99 12.65
N ILE A 255 10.07 -51.29 12.46
CA ILE A 255 9.44 -52.03 11.36
C ILE A 255 8.00 -52.27 11.75
N VAL A 256 7.07 -51.68 11.01
CA VAL A 256 5.63 -51.78 11.25
C VAL A 256 5.01 -52.93 10.46
N ASP A 257 5.55 -53.21 9.26
CA ASP A 257 5.11 -54.34 8.44
C ASP A 257 6.27 -54.90 7.61
N SER A 258 6.18 -56.16 7.19
CA SER A 258 7.15 -56.77 6.28
C SER A 258 6.52 -57.84 5.40
N ILE A 259 6.91 -57.88 4.13
CA ILE A 259 6.45 -58.86 3.15
C ILE A 259 7.64 -59.49 2.43
N ASP A 260 7.70 -60.82 2.43
CA ASP A 260 8.72 -61.57 1.69
C ASP A 260 8.41 -61.55 0.19
N ILE A 261 9.39 -61.17 -0.61
CA ILE A 261 9.28 -61.02 -2.07
C ILE A 261 10.05 -62.13 -2.81
N ASN A 262 11.28 -62.40 -2.39
CA ASN A 262 12.17 -63.42 -2.95
C ASN A 262 12.21 -63.46 -4.48
N ARG A 263 12.45 -62.31 -5.13
CA ARG A 263 12.40 -62.15 -6.59
C ARG A 263 13.53 -61.25 -7.11
N ARG A 264 14.01 -61.53 -8.33
CA ARG A 264 14.87 -60.59 -9.08
C ARG A 264 14.05 -59.45 -9.66
N VAL A 265 14.47 -58.22 -9.38
CA VAL A 265 13.87 -56.99 -9.88
C VAL A 265 14.93 -56.09 -10.49
N LYS A 266 14.49 -55.20 -11.38
CA LYS A 266 15.36 -54.23 -12.05
C LYS A 266 15.44 -52.95 -11.24
N VAL A 267 16.63 -52.36 -11.13
CA VAL A 267 16.81 -51.01 -10.59
C VAL A 267 16.30 -49.97 -11.61
N LEU A 268 15.28 -49.20 -11.22
CA LEU A 268 14.57 -48.20 -12.03
C LEU A 268 15.34 -46.88 -12.11
N TYR A 269 16.53 -46.90 -12.70
CA TYR A 269 17.34 -45.71 -12.97
C TYR A 269 18.03 -45.82 -14.34
N TYR A 270 18.47 -44.69 -14.90
CA TYR A 270 19.26 -44.66 -16.15
C TYR A 270 20.60 -45.38 -15.94
N SER A 271 21.10 -46.07 -16.97
CA SER A 271 22.28 -46.95 -16.87
C SER A 271 23.60 -46.23 -16.51
N ASP A 272 23.65 -44.91 -16.68
CA ASP A 272 24.76 -44.04 -16.30
C ASP A 272 24.67 -43.54 -14.85
N ARG A 273 23.65 -43.96 -14.11
CA ARG A 273 23.40 -43.55 -12.74
C ARG A 273 23.28 -44.76 -11.81
N SER A 274 23.51 -44.52 -10.53
CA SER A 274 23.42 -45.54 -9.49
C SER A 274 22.47 -45.12 -8.37
N VAL A 275 21.91 -46.13 -7.70
CA VAL A 275 21.04 -45.96 -6.54
C VAL A 275 21.85 -46.22 -5.27
N THR A 276 21.68 -45.33 -4.30
CA THR A 276 22.30 -45.46 -2.98
C THR A 276 21.69 -46.64 -2.23
N ALA A 277 22.55 -47.42 -1.59
CA ALA A 277 22.17 -48.50 -0.71
C ALA A 277 22.76 -48.33 0.68
N TRP A 278 22.18 -49.03 1.64
CA TRP A 278 22.36 -48.74 3.06
C TRP A 278 22.49 -50.02 3.86
N GLU A 279 23.30 -50.02 4.93
CA GLU A 279 23.43 -51.17 5.85
C GLU A 279 22.11 -51.50 6.56
N THR A 280 21.35 -50.46 6.88
CA THR A 280 19.97 -50.49 7.36
C THR A 280 19.23 -49.28 6.77
N PRO A 281 17.89 -49.25 6.74
CA PRO A 281 17.16 -48.02 6.42
C PRO A 281 17.69 -46.82 7.19
N TYR A 282 18.01 -45.73 6.47
CA TYR A 282 18.60 -44.50 7.02
C TYR A 282 19.94 -44.67 7.79
N GLY A 283 20.61 -45.82 7.65
CA GLY A 283 21.88 -46.12 8.32
C GLY A 283 23.10 -45.57 7.57
N ASN A 284 24.22 -46.28 7.63
CA ASN A 284 25.39 -45.91 6.83
C ASN A 284 25.16 -46.26 5.35
N MET A 285 25.54 -45.33 4.47
CA MET A 285 25.59 -45.61 3.03
C MET A 285 26.73 -46.56 2.71
N ILE A 286 26.48 -47.53 1.83
CA ILE A 286 27.55 -48.37 1.29
C ILE A 286 28.23 -47.69 0.10
N ASN A 287 29.53 -47.89 -0.04
CA ASN A 287 30.31 -47.32 -1.14
C ASN A 287 29.97 -47.95 -2.49
N ASN A 288 29.58 -49.24 -2.49
CA ASN A 288 29.23 -49.97 -3.70
C ASN A 288 27.75 -49.79 -4.03
N ARG A 289 27.44 -48.92 -5.00
CA ARG A 289 26.07 -48.61 -5.41
C ARG A 289 25.57 -49.56 -6.51
N TYR A 290 24.25 -49.70 -6.61
CA TYR A 290 23.62 -50.50 -7.68
C TYR A 290 23.36 -49.64 -8.91
N GLN A 291 23.77 -50.10 -10.09
CA GLN A 291 23.63 -49.34 -11.34
C GLN A 291 22.20 -49.41 -11.87
N GLY A 292 21.78 -48.36 -12.56
CA GLY A 292 20.50 -48.34 -13.27
C GLY A 292 20.40 -49.48 -14.28
N GLY A 293 19.31 -50.23 -14.22
CA GLY A 293 19.11 -51.42 -15.04
C GLY A 293 19.77 -52.70 -14.55
N GLN A 294 20.56 -52.66 -13.47
CA GLN A 294 21.06 -53.85 -12.79
C GLN A 294 19.88 -54.69 -12.26
N GLN A 295 20.03 -56.02 -12.34
CA GLN A 295 19.13 -56.98 -11.68
C GLN A 295 19.61 -57.24 -10.26
N VAL A 296 18.75 -57.04 -9.28
CA VAL A 296 19.02 -57.31 -7.86
C VAL A 296 17.99 -58.29 -7.31
N PHE A 297 18.41 -59.19 -6.41
CA PHE A 297 17.49 -60.13 -5.77
C PHE A 297 16.98 -59.52 -4.47
N VAL A 298 15.67 -59.27 -4.40
CA VAL A 298 14.99 -58.71 -3.22
C VAL A 298 14.46 -59.86 -2.38
N ILE A 299 14.92 -59.96 -1.14
CA ILE A 299 14.44 -60.95 -0.16
C ILE A 299 13.07 -60.54 0.35
N ARG A 300 12.94 -59.30 0.84
CA ARG A 300 11.71 -58.78 1.45
C ARG A 300 11.59 -57.27 1.33
N LEU A 301 10.37 -56.77 1.46
CA LEU A 301 10.10 -55.36 1.73
C LEU A 301 9.75 -55.17 3.20
N ILE A 302 10.20 -54.06 3.77
CA ILE A 302 9.87 -53.62 5.12
C ILE A 302 9.24 -52.24 5.04
N GLN A 303 8.13 -52.05 5.74
CA GLN A 303 7.50 -50.75 5.95
C GLN A 303 7.84 -50.25 7.35
N LEU A 304 8.29 -49.01 7.42
CA LEU A 304 8.65 -48.37 8.68
C LEU A 304 7.50 -47.50 9.21
N ASP A 305 7.59 -47.11 10.47
CA ASP A 305 6.66 -46.20 11.16
C ASP A 305 6.49 -44.83 10.49
N ASN A 306 7.52 -44.35 9.80
CA ASN A 306 7.47 -43.16 8.96
C ASN A 306 6.86 -43.39 7.56
N GLN A 307 6.26 -44.57 7.33
CA GLN A 307 5.63 -45.01 6.08
C GLN A 307 6.57 -45.23 4.90
N SER A 308 7.89 -45.11 5.09
CA SER A 308 8.85 -45.49 4.05
C SER A 308 8.89 -47.00 3.86
N ILE A 309 9.14 -47.43 2.61
CA ILE A 309 9.20 -48.85 2.23
C ILE A 309 10.58 -49.15 1.65
N TRP A 310 11.28 -50.11 2.26
CA TRP A 310 12.64 -50.48 1.93
C TRP A 310 12.71 -51.95 1.50
N ALA A 311 13.49 -52.24 0.47
CA ALA A 311 13.79 -53.57 0.00
C ALA A 311 15.11 -54.06 0.57
N GLN A 312 15.10 -55.22 1.23
CA GLN A 312 16.32 -55.93 1.61
C GLN A 312 16.81 -56.77 0.43
N ILE A 313 18.06 -56.56 0.05
CA ILE A 313 18.74 -57.25 -1.05
C ILE A 313 19.48 -58.48 -0.50
N GLU A 314 19.79 -59.46 -1.36
CA GLU A 314 20.43 -60.73 -0.99
C GLU A 314 21.78 -60.59 -0.27
N ASP A 315 22.49 -59.49 -0.49
CA ASP A 315 23.75 -59.14 0.17
C ASP A 315 23.55 -58.48 1.55
N GLY A 316 22.30 -58.33 1.99
CA GLY A 316 21.93 -57.81 3.30
C GLY A 316 21.68 -56.30 3.33
N TYR A 317 21.92 -55.58 2.24
CA TYR A 317 21.74 -54.13 2.16
C TYR A 317 20.31 -53.72 1.81
N TYR A 318 20.00 -52.44 2.00
CA TYR A 318 18.68 -51.87 1.82
C TYR A 318 18.66 -50.78 0.76
N ILE A 319 17.62 -50.81 -0.07
CA ILE A 319 17.31 -49.79 -1.09
C ILE A 319 15.86 -49.34 -0.89
N GLU A 320 15.55 -48.05 -1.05
CA GLU A 320 14.14 -47.63 -1.07
C GLU A 320 13.40 -48.28 -2.24
N SER A 321 12.27 -48.92 -1.94
CA SER A 321 11.48 -49.71 -2.90
C SER A 321 11.09 -48.96 -4.17
N LYS A 322 10.90 -47.64 -4.10
CA LYS A 322 10.57 -46.78 -5.24
C LYS A 322 11.61 -46.80 -6.38
N TYR A 323 12.83 -47.26 -6.10
CA TYR A 323 13.89 -47.41 -7.09
C TYR A 323 13.95 -48.80 -7.72
N LEU A 324 12.99 -49.67 -7.41
CA LEU A 324 12.95 -51.05 -7.88
C LEU A 324 11.63 -51.32 -8.61
N ASP A 325 11.72 -52.15 -9.66
CA ASP A 325 10.59 -52.61 -10.46
C ASP A 325 9.92 -53.83 -9.79
N LEU A 326 9.26 -53.58 -8.65
CA LEU A 326 8.68 -54.59 -7.77
C LEU A 326 7.32 -55.11 -8.26
#